data_AF-A0A8T1TC03-F1
#
_entry.id   AF-A0A8T1TC03-F1
#
_cell.length_a   1.000
_cell.length_b   1.000
_cell.length_c   1.000
_cell.angle_alpha   90.00
_cell.angle_beta   90.00
_cell.angle_gamma   90.00
#
_symmetry.space_group_name_H-M   'P 1'
#
loop_
_entity.id
_entity.type
_entity.pdbx_description
1 polymer ?
#
loop_
_entity_poly.entity_id
_entity_poly.type
_entity_poly.pdbx_seq_one_letter_code
_entity_poly.pdbx_strand_id
1 'polypeptide(L)'
;LSESLPPSQPMAIEIRITKPPVLTMQQDKGLVHLFGTAEFLTSQPGAARESLFVLNIHINLDTQFSIQEEKLRISLALDSLYEMALAASSVGTFAELPVKGFLVNIIEAAYVPAINGALQEGIPLPNLLGIKYENADISMSENALVLNVKAT
;
A
#
# COMPACT_ATOMS: atom_id res chain seq x y z
N LEU A 1 -37.54 11.81 -23.28
CA LEU A 1 -36.34 11.23 -23.93
C LEU A 1 -35.64 10.42 -22.87
N SER A 2 -35.74 9.10 -22.96
CA SER A 2 -35.12 8.20 -22.00
C SER A 2 -33.61 8.28 -22.22
N GLU A 3 -32.87 8.87 -21.28
CA GLU A 3 -31.42 8.72 -21.23
C GLU A 3 -31.14 7.25 -20.94
N SER A 4 -30.92 6.47 -21.99
CA SER A 4 -30.37 5.13 -21.84
C SER A 4 -28.96 5.31 -21.28
N LEU A 5 -28.77 4.90 -20.02
CA LEU A 5 -27.43 4.76 -19.45
C LEU A 5 -26.58 3.94 -20.44
N PRO A 6 -25.38 4.40 -20.81
CA PRO A 6 -24.53 3.65 -21.72
C PRO A 6 -24.27 2.24 -21.16
N PRO A 7 -24.11 1.22 -22.02
CA PRO A 7 -23.88 -0.15 -21.58
C PRO A 7 -22.66 -0.24 -20.67
N SER A 8 -22.73 -1.11 -19.66
CA SER A 8 -21.62 -1.35 -18.73
C SER A 8 -20.37 -1.78 -19.50
N GLN A 9 -19.29 -1.01 -19.33
CA GLN A 9 -18.03 -1.26 -20.00
C GLN A 9 -17.01 -1.82 -19.00
N PRO A 10 -16.29 -2.91 -19.33
CA PRO A 10 -15.22 -3.40 -18.48
C PRO A 10 -14.12 -2.36 -18.35
N MET A 11 -13.61 -2.18 -17.13
CA MET A 11 -12.54 -1.26 -16.79
C MET A 11 -11.36 -1.99 -16.17
N ALA A 12 -10.17 -1.47 -16.39
CA ALA A 12 -8.96 -1.87 -15.70
C ALA A 12 -8.47 -0.70 -14.83
N ILE A 13 -7.84 -1.02 -13.70
CA ILE A 13 -7.27 -0.02 -12.80
C ILE A 13 -5.82 -0.39 -12.59
N GLU A 14 -4.94 0.54 -12.89
CA GLU A 14 -3.50 0.36 -12.72
C GLU A 14 -2.98 1.31 -11.65
N ILE A 15 -2.45 0.74 -10.57
CA ILE A 15 -1.81 1.51 -9.50
C ILE A 15 -0.30 1.44 -9.69
N ARG A 16 0.35 2.60 -9.79
CA ARG A 16 1.81 2.72 -9.96
C ARG A 16 2.40 3.57 -8.84
N ILE A 17 3.43 3.05 -8.17
CA ILE A 17 4.20 3.80 -7.17
C ILE A 17 5.25 4.65 -7.90
N THR A 18 5.20 5.97 -7.70
CA THR A 18 6.00 6.96 -8.46
C THR A 18 7.18 7.51 -7.68
N LYS A 19 7.24 7.26 -6.36
CA LYS A 19 8.34 7.66 -5.48
C LYS A 19 8.74 6.48 -4.58
N PRO A 20 10.01 6.41 -4.11
CA PRO A 20 10.40 5.42 -3.12
C PRO A 20 9.47 5.45 -1.90
N PRO A 21 9.02 4.29 -1.40
CA PRO A 21 8.27 4.21 -0.15
C PRO A 21 9.04 4.85 1.01
N VAL A 22 8.33 5.56 1.88
CA VAL A 22 8.92 6.17 3.07
C VAL A 22 8.30 5.53 4.30
N LEU A 23 9.13 4.99 5.19
CA LEU A 23 8.70 4.53 6.52
C LEU A 23 8.95 5.66 7.53
N THR A 24 7.90 6.06 8.25
CA THR A 24 8.02 6.91 9.44
C THR A 24 7.74 6.07 10.67
N MET A 25 8.52 6.30 11.73
CA MET A 25 8.36 5.59 13.00
C MET A 25 8.30 6.59 14.15
N GLN A 26 7.28 6.43 14.97
CA GLN A 26 7.08 7.09 16.25
C GLN A 26 6.92 6.02 17.32
N GLN A 27 6.77 6.46 18.57
CA GLN A 27 6.50 5.55 19.67
C GLN A 27 5.26 4.69 19.37
N ASP A 28 5.46 3.38 19.31
CA ASP A 28 4.43 2.36 19.07
C ASP A 28 3.63 2.49 17.75
N LYS A 29 4.05 3.34 16.82
CA LYS A 29 3.40 3.51 15.51
C LYS A 29 4.40 3.62 14.37
N GLY A 30 4.24 2.77 13.37
CA GLY A 30 4.97 2.82 12.10
C GLY A 30 4.01 3.00 10.93
N LEU A 31 4.30 3.94 10.04
CA LEU A 31 3.53 4.18 8.82
C LEU A 31 4.43 4.09 7.59
N VAL A 32 4.05 3.27 6.62
CA VAL A 32 4.61 3.29 5.27
C VAL A 32 3.77 4.21 4.41
N HIS A 33 4.41 5.23 3.84
CA HIS A 33 3.82 6.16 2.90
C HIS A 33 4.15 5.73 1.47
N LEU A 34 3.10 5.51 0.69
CA LEU A 34 3.20 5.20 -0.74
C LEU A 34 2.61 6.35 -1.55
N PHE A 35 3.41 6.92 -2.44
CA PHE A 35 2.99 7.96 -3.37
C PHE A 35 2.94 7.37 -4.77
N GLY A 36 1.83 7.59 -5.47
CA GLY A 36 1.61 6.96 -6.74
C GLY A 36 0.50 7.57 -7.56
N THR A 37 0.10 6.84 -8.59
CA THR A 37 -1.06 7.15 -9.41
C THR A 37 -1.99 5.94 -9.50
N ALA A 38 -3.30 6.18 -9.51
CA ALA A 38 -4.31 5.22 -9.93
C ALA A 38 -4.88 5.67 -11.28
N GLU A 39 -4.65 4.87 -12.32
CA GLU A 39 -5.13 5.14 -13.68
C GLU A 39 -6.31 4.20 -14.01
N PHE A 40 -7.43 4.80 -14.43
CA PHE A 40 -8.64 4.08 -14.82
C PHE A 40 -8.69 3.99 -16.34
N LEU A 41 -8.72 2.77 -16.85
CA LEU A 41 -8.64 2.48 -18.28
C LEU A 41 -9.86 1.71 -18.77
N THR A 42 -10.21 1.93 -20.04
CA THR A 42 -11.11 1.02 -20.74
C THR A 42 -10.47 -0.37 -20.88
N SER A 43 -11.27 -1.42 -20.84
CA SER A 43 -10.79 -2.80 -20.98
C SER A 43 -11.69 -3.65 -21.87
N GLN A 44 -12.14 -3.08 -23.00
CA GLN A 44 -12.93 -3.82 -23.98
C GLN A 44 -12.07 -4.89 -24.70
N PRO A 45 -12.57 -6.13 -24.85
CA PRO A 45 -11.86 -7.16 -25.60
C PRO A 45 -11.57 -6.73 -27.05
N GLY A 46 -10.32 -6.85 -27.49
CA GLY A 46 -9.92 -6.52 -28.87
C GLY A 46 -9.72 -5.03 -29.17
N ALA A 47 -9.90 -4.15 -28.19
CA ALA A 47 -9.61 -2.72 -28.31
C ALA A 47 -8.35 -2.33 -27.51
N ALA A 48 -7.71 -1.23 -27.90
CA ALA A 48 -6.66 -0.63 -27.11
C ALA A 48 -7.24 -0.08 -25.79
N ARG A 49 -6.46 -0.17 -24.70
CA ARG A 49 -6.84 0.47 -23.44
C ARG A 49 -6.67 1.98 -23.58
N GLU A 50 -7.71 2.71 -23.24
CA GLU A 50 -7.74 4.17 -23.27
C GLU A 50 -7.89 4.70 -21.85
N SER A 51 -7.12 5.74 -21.52
CA SER A 51 -7.15 6.37 -20.20
C SER A 51 -8.41 7.24 -20.06
N LEU A 52 -9.23 6.93 -19.06
CA LEU A 52 -10.43 7.71 -18.71
C LEU A 52 -10.05 8.86 -17.78
N PHE A 53 -9.30 8.54 -16.74
CA PHE A 53 -8.77 9.52 -15.80
C PHE A 53 -7.64 8.93 -14.96
N VAL A 54 -6.79 9.82 -14.45
CA VAL A 54 -5.65 9.51 -13.59
C VAL A 54 -5.78 10.29 -12.30
N LEU A 55 -5.58 9.59 -11.18
CA LEU A 55 -5.57 10.17 -9.85
C LEU A 55 -4.18 10.08 -9.26
N ASN A 56 -3.66 11.19 -8.72
CA ASN A 56 -2.54 11.14 -7.78
C ASN A 56 -3.07 10.57 -6.46
N ILE A 57 -2.33 9.63 -5.87
CA ILE A 57 -2.73 8.98 -4.62
C ILE A 57 -1.58 8.98 -3.61
N HIS A 58 -1.94 9.13 -2.34
CA HIS A 58 -1.08 8.92 -1.19
C HIS A 58 -1.74 7.92 -0.26
N ILE A 59 -1.16 6.73 -0.15
CA ILE A 59 -1.63 5.64 0.70
C ILE A 59 -0.75 5.57 1.93
N ASN A 60 -1.37 5.48 3.11
CA ASN A 60 -0.71 5.16 4.36
C ASN A 60 -1.04 3.71 4.73
N LEU A 61 0.01 2.95 5.04
CA LEU A 61 -0.10 1.59 5.55
C LEU A 61 0.46 1.53 6.97
N ASP A 62 -0.35 1.06 7.92
CA ASP A 62 0.12 0.72 9.25
C ASP A 62 1.09 -0.45 9.17
N THR A 63 2.16 -0.38 9.97
CA THR A 63 3.26 -1.35 9.94
C THR A 63 3.38 -2.06 11.28
N GLN A 64 3.50 -3.38 11.22
CA GLN A 64 3.81 -4.24 12.36
C GLN A 64 5.11 -4.99 12.11
N PHE A 65 5.92 -5.11 13.15
CA PHE A 65 7.19 -5.80 13.13
C PHE A 65 7.14 -7.02 14.06
N SER A 66 7.72 -8.13 13.61
CA SER A 66 7.91 -9.32 14.44
C SER A 66 9.22 -10.00 14.10
N ILE A 67 9.67 -10.91 14.96
CA ILE A 67 10.85 -11.73 14.71
C ILE A 67 10.41 -13.18 14.55
N GLN A 68 10.91 -13.81 13.50
CA GLN A 68 10.68 -15.23 13.23
C GLN A 68 11.92 -15.80 12.55
N GLU A 69 12.44 -16.92 13.06
CA GLU A 69 13.59 -17.62 12.46
C GLU A 69 14.80 -16.70 12.20
N GLU A 70 15.14 -15.86 13.19
CA GLU A 70 16.24 -14.88 13.09
C GLU A 70 16.07 -13.85 11.95
N LYS A 71 14.82 -13.62 11.50
CA LYS A 71 14.47 -12.60 10.52
C LYS A 71 13.50 -11.59 11.11
N LEU A 72 13.67 -10.33 10.73
CA LEU A 72 12.67 -9.28 10.90
C LEU A 72 11.56 -9.49 9.87
N ARG A 73 10.35 -9.75 10.36
CA ARG A 73 9.12 -9.80 9.57
C ARG A 73 8.45 -8.43 9.61
N ILE A 74 7.87 -8.05 8.48
CA ILE A 74 7.12 -6.82 8.31
C ILE A 74 5.74 -7.20 7.80
N SER A 75 4.69 -6.75 8.48
CA SER A 75 3.31 -6.89 8.05
C SER A 75 2.69 -5.51 7.91
N LEU A 76 1.97 -5.30 6.81
CA LEU A 76 1.31 -4.04 6.49
C LEU A 76 -0.21 -4.21 6.50
N ALA A 77 -0.90 -3.18 6.97
CA ALA A 77 -2.36 -3.05 6.85
C ALA A 77 -2.70 -1.69 6.27
N LEU A 78 -3.84 -1.59 5.56
CA LEU A 78 -4.29 -0.28 5.09
C LEU A 78 -4.73 0.58 6.28
N ASP A 79 -4.06 1.70 6.51
CA ASP A 79 -4.51 2.74 7.46
C ASP A 79 -5.48 3.68 6.73
N SER A 80 -5.04 4.26 5.61
CA SER A 80 -5.85 5.21 4.86
C SER A 80 -5.38 5.43 3.42
N LEU A 81 -6.34 5.76 2.53
CA LEU A 81 -6.07 6.53 1.33
C LEU A 81 -6.09 8.02 1.73
N TYR A 82 -4.94 8.51 2.19
CA TYR A 82 -4.78 9.79 2.86
C TYR A 82 -5.17 10.95 1.93
N GLU A 83 -4.50 11.05 0.78
CA GLU A 83 -4.80 12.04 -0.26
C GLU A 83 -5.13 11.37 -1.58
N MET A 84 -6.02 12.03 -2.33
CA MET A 84 -6.39 11.67 -3.68
C MET A 84 -6.71 12.97 -4.43
N ALA A 85 -6.15 13.15 -5.63
CA ALA A 85 -6.39 14.34 -6.43
C ALA A 85 -6.42 14.01 -7.92
N LEU A 86 -7.32 14.63 -8.67
CA LEU A 86 -7.39 14.47 -10.12
C LEU A 86 -6.13 15.03 -10.80
N ALA A 87 -5.42 14.17 -11.53
CA ALA A 87 -4.26 14.53 -12.32
C ALA A 87 -4.62 14.80 -13.79
N ALA A 88 -5.47 13.95 -14.37
CA ALA A 88 -5.95 14.09 -15.74
C ALA A 88 -7.33 13.42 -15.89
N SER A 89 -8.16 13.93 -16.81
CA SER A 89 -9.46 13.33 -17.14
C SER A 89 -9.82 13.58 -18.60
N SER A 90 -10.21 12.53 -19.32
CA SER A 90 -10.83 12.61 -20.64
C SER A 90 -12.37 12.60 -20.58
N VAL A 91 -12.94 12.32 -19.40
CA VAL A 91 -14.38 12.21 -19.15
C VAL A 91 -14.97 13.44 -18.45
N GLY A 92 -14.17 14.46 -18.21
CA GLY A 92 -14.58 15.68 -17.49
C GLY A 92 -14.54 15.53 -15.97
N THR A 93 -15.32 16.36 -15.27
CA THR A 93 -15.38 16.40 -13.80
C THR A 93 -16.31 15.34 -13.24
N PHE A 94 -15.95 14.74 -12.10
CA PHE A 94 -16.76 13.75 -11.40
C PHE A 94 -16.61 13.90 -9.88
N ALA A 95 -17.54 13.30 -9.13
CA ALA A 95 -17.43 13.25 -7.68
C ALA A 95 -16.33 12.27 -7.27
N GLU A 96 -15.35 12.74 -6.50
CA GLU A 96 -14.19 11.95 -6.09
C GLU A 96 -14.53 10.92 -4.99
N LEU A 97 -15.49 11.21 -4.11
CA LEU A 97 -15.76 10.39 -2.92
C LEU A 97 -16.15 8.92 -3.24
N PRO A 98 -17.02 8.63 -4.23
CA PRO A 98 -17.31 7.24 -4.63
C PRO A 98 -16.07 6.50 -5.16
N VAL A 99 -15.21 7.19 -5.92
CA VAL A 99 -13.98 6.61 -6.47
C VAL A 99 -12.98 6.31 -5.35
N LYS A 100 -12.89 7.20 -4.36
CA LYS A 100 -12.06 6.99 -3.16
C LYS A 100 -12.45 5.72 -2.42
N GLY A 101 -13.74 5.53 -2.13
CA GLY A 101 -14.23 4.32 -1.43
C GLY A 101 -13.96 3.05 -2.21
N PHE A 102 -14.15 3.09 -3.53
CA PHE A 102 -13.85 1.95 -4.40
C PHE A 102 -12.35 1.61 -4.44
N LEU A 103 -11.46 2.60 -4.52
CA LEU A 103 -10.02 2.39 -4.49
C LEU A 103 -9.55 1.82 -3.15
N VAL A 104 -10.10 2.28 -2.03
CA VAL A 104 -9.81 1.71 -0.69
C VAL A 104 -10.08 0.20 -0.69
N ASN A 105 -11.25 -0.23 -1.17
CA ASN A 105 -11.60 -1.65 -1.22
C ASN A 105 -10.64 -2.46 -2.11
N ILE A 106 -10.22 -1.93 -3.26
CA ILE A 106 -9.27 -2.63 -4.15
C ILE A 106 -7.89 -2.73 -3.52
N ILE A 107 -7.41 -1.64 -2.91
CA ILE A 107 -6.10 -1.60 -2.26
C ILE A 107 -6.07 -2.64 -1.15
N GLU A 108 -7.10 -2.68 -0.30
CA GLU A 108 -7.21 -3.61 0.82
C GLU A 108 -7.34 -5.07 0.34
N ALA A 109 -8.18 -5.34 -0.65
CA ALA A 109 -8.48 -6.71 -1.08
C ALA A 109 -7.40 -7.35 -1.97
N ALA A 110 -6.66 -6.55 -2.76
CA ALA A 110 -5.74 -7.07 -3.76
C ALA A 110 -4.29 -6.64 -3.55
N TYR A 111 -4.05 -5.35 -3.28
CA TYR A 111 -2.67 -4.82 -3.23
C TYR A 111 -1.98 -5.09 -1.90
N VAL A 112 -2.64 -4.84 -0.76
CA VAL A 112 -2.06 -5.11 0.57
C VAL A 112 -1.63 -6.59 0.72
N PRO A 113 -2.46 -7.59 0.33
CA PRO A 113 -2.04 -8.99 0.35
C PRO A 113 -0.84 -9.28 -0.56
N ALA A 114 -0.77 -8.67 -1.75
CA ALA A 114 0.35 -8.86 -2.67
C ALA A 114 1.66 -8.28 -2.10
N ILE A 115 1.60 -7.09 -1.48
CA ILE A 115 2.76 -6.46 -0.83
C ILE A 115 3.22 -7.32 0.36
N ASN A 116 2.29 -7.75 1.22
CA ASN A 116 2.61 -8.63 2.34
C ASN A 116 3.22 -9.95 1.85
N GLY A 117 2.71 -10.51 0.75
CA GLY A 117 3.28 -11.68 0.08
C GLY A 117 4.75 -11.50 -0.30
N ALA A 118 5.11 -10.33 -0.85
CA ALA A 118 6.50 -10.00 -1.17
C ALA A 118 7.38 -9.78 0.08
N LEU A 119 6.80 -9.29 1.18
CA LEU A 119 7.49 -9.08 2.46
C LEU A 119 7.64 -10.38 3.29
N GLN A 120 6.97 -11.47 2.89
CA GLN A 120 6.98 -12.72 3.66
C GLN A 120 8.38 -13.28 3.86
N GLU A 121 9.32 -13.05 2.94
CA GLU A 121 10.69 -13.56 3.05
C GLU A 121 11.45 -13.04 4.28
N GLY A 122 11.06 -11.88 4.79
CA GLY A 122 11.69 -11.21 5.93
C GLY A 122 13.10 -10.70 5.63
N ILE A 123 13.63 -9.92 6.56
CA ILE A 123 14.99 -9.36 6.49
C ILE A 123 15.86 -10.12 7.50
N PRO A 124 16.95 -10.78 7.10
CA PRO A 124 17.80 -11.52 8.04
C PRO A 124 18.44 -10.55 9.05
N LEU A 125 18.36 -10.90 10.34
CA LEU A 125 19.01 -10.16 11.39
C LEU A 125 20.52 -10.49 11.43
N PRO A 126 21.37 -9.51 11.76
CA PRO A 126 22.80 -9.73 11.82
C PRO A 126 23.16 -10.66 12.99
N ASN A 127 24.06 -11.62 12.75
CA ASN A 127 24.67 -12.41 13.83
C ASN A 127 25.64 -11.51 14.60
N LEU A 128 25.22 -11.07 15.77
CA LEU A 128 26.02 -10.24 16.67
C LEU A 128 26.43 -11.08 17.87
N LEU A 129 27.71 -11.45 17.95
CA LEU A 129 28.30 -12.12 19.11
C LEU A 129 27.57 -13.42 19.54
N GLY A 130 26.92 -14.13 18.61
CA GLY A 130 26.17 -15.35 18.90
C GLY A 130 24.81 -15.13 19.59
N ILE A 131 24.32 -13.89 19.62
CA ILE A 131 22.99 -13.55 20.13
C ILE A 131 21.91 -14.19 19.25
N LYS A 132 20.88 -14.75 19.90
CA LYS A 132 19.65 -15.23 19.26
C LYS A 132 18.50 -14.25 19.51
N TYR A 133 17.71 -13.97 18.47
CA TYR A 133 16.63 -12.98 18.54
C TYR A 133 15.23 -13.61 18.78
N GLU A 134 15.12 -14.94 18.86
CA GLU A 134 13.86 -15.69 19.04
C GLU A 134 12.95 -15.17 20.18
N ASN A 135 13.52 -14.54 21.21
CA ASN A 135 12.78 -14.00 22.37
C ASN A 135 13.00 -12.49 22.56
N ALA A 136 13.43 -11.78 21.52
CA ALA A 136 13.65 -10.34 21.61
C ALA A 136 12.32 -9.59 21.62
N ASP A 137 12.17 -8.66 22.56
CA ASP A 137 11.04 -7.76 22.60
C ASP A 137 11.26 -6.63 21.59
N ILE A 138 10.30 -6.40 20.70
CA ILE A 138 10.37 -5.35 19.68
C ILE A 138 9.57 -4.14 20.16
N SER A 139 10.16 -2.96 20.01
CA SER A 139 9.47 -1.69 20.23
C SER A 139 9.86 -0.69 19.16
N MET A 140 8.96 0.26 18.86
CA MET A 140 9.22 1.36 17.95
C MET A 140 9.53 2.62 18.75
N SER A 141 10.54 3.35 18.31
CA SER A 141 10.89 4.68 18.79
C SER A 141 11.06 5.64 17.61
N GLU A 142 11.30 6.91 17.89
CA GLU A 142 11.45 7.92 16.85
C GLU A 142 12.57 7.52 15.87
N ASN A 143 12.18 7.22 14.63
CA ASN A 143 13.05 6.79 13.54
C ASN A 143 13.87 5.51 13.81
N ALA A 144 13.50 4.68 14.79
CA ALA A 144 14.22 3.44 15.07
C ALA A 144 13.30 2.29 15.50
N LEU A 145 13.75 1.08 15.15
CA LEU A 145 13.22 -0.17 15.68
C LEU A 145 14.20 -0.67 16.74
N VAL A 146 13.71 -0.92 17.95
CA VAL A 146 14.52 -1.38 19.09
C VAL A 146 14.21 -2.84 19.35
N LEU A 147 15.24 -3.67 19.26
CA LEU A 147 15.20 -5.08 19.61
C LEU A 147 15.87 -5.26 20.98
N ASN A 148 15.07 -5.55 22.00
CA ASN A 148 15.56 -5.83 23.34
C ASN A 148 15.79 -7.33 23.48
N VAL A 149 17.06 -7.74 23.38
CA VAL A 149 17.43 -9.15 23.52
C VAL A 149 17.76 -9.47 24.97
N LYS A 150 17.18 -10.55 25.49
CA LYS A 150 17.49 -11.04 26.82
C LYS A 150 18.85 -11.73 26.78
N ALA A 151 19.79 -11.26 27.59
CA ALA A 151 21.05 -11.96 27.79
C ALA A 151 20.77 -13.34 28.41
N THR A 152 21.16 -14.39 27.70
CA THR A 152 21.25 -15.76 28.23
C THR A 152 22.44 -15.92 29.14
#